data_AF-A0A377VUK8-F1
#
_entry.id   AF-A0A377VUK8-F1
#
_cell.length_a   1.000
_cell.length_b   1.000
_cell.length_c   1.000
_cell.angle_alpha   90.00
_cell.angle_beta   90.00
_cell.angle_gamma   90.00
#
_symmetry.space_group_name_H-M   'P 1'
#
loop_
_entity.id
_entity.type
_entity.pdbx_description
1 polymer ?
#
loop_
_entity_poly.entity_id
_entity_poly.type
_entity_poly.pdbx_seq_one_letter_code
_entity_poly.pdbx_strand_id
1 'polypeptide(L)'
;MTLAPQATLEWLPQDAIFFPGANARLFTTFHLCASSRLLAWDLLCLGRPVIGETFSHGTLSNRLEVWVDDEPLLVERLQLQEGELSSVAERPWVGTLLCYPATDALLDGVRDALAPLGLYAGASLTDRLLTVRFLSDDNLICQRVMRDVWQFLRPHLTGKSPVLPRIWLT
;
A
#
# COMPACT_ATOMS: atom_id res chain seq x y z
N MET A 1 1.47 -15.48 1.54
CA MET A 1 2.94 -15.50 1.38
C MET A 1 3.57 -15.72 2.74
N THR A 2 4.55 -16.61 2.86
CA THR A 2 5.20 -16.93 4.14
C THR A 2 6.69 -16.68 4.03
N LEU A 3 7.25 -15.91 4.96
CA LEU A 3 8.66 -15.59 5.02
C LEU A 3 9.36 -16.45 6.06
N ALA A 4 10.50 -17.01 5.68
CA ALA A 4 11.38 -17.69 6.62
C ALA A 4 12.08 -16.68 7.56
N PRO A 5 12.67 -17.14 8.69
CA PRO A 5 13.51 -16.32 9.54
C PRO A 5 14.58 -15.59 8.74
N GLN A 6 14.82 -14.31 9.08
CA GLN A 6 15.80 -13.43 8.42
C GLN A 6 15.56 -13.15 6.92
N ALA A 7 14.51 -13.70 6.32
CA ALA A 7 14.15 -13.42 4.94
C ALA A 7 13.63 -11.99 4.79
N THR A 8 13.90 -11.41 3.62
CA THR A 8 13.38 -10.09 3.23
C THR A 8 12.51 -10.22 2.00
N LEU A 9 11.29 -9.69 2.04
CA LEU A 9 10.39 -9.59 0.90
C LEU A 9 10.16 -8.12 0.54
N GLU A 10 10.42 -7.77 -0.72
CA GLU A 10 9.90 -6.57 -1.35
C GLU A 10 8.74 -7.00 -2.28
N TRP A 11 7.49 -6.76 -1.89
CA TRP A 11 6.30 -7.08 -2.69
C TRP A 11 5.65 -5.80 -3.22
N LEU A 12 5.98 -5.45 -4.45
CA LEU A 12 5.66 -4.16 -5.05
C LEU A 12 4.90 -4.36 -6.38
N PRO A 13 3.66 -4.87 -6.35
CA PRO A 13 2.88 -5.10 -7.56
C PRO A 13 2.60 -3.81 -8.31
N GLN A 14 2.26 -3.93 -9.59
CA GLN A 14 1.65 -2.84 -10.36
C GLN A 14 0.25 -2.54 -9.81
N ASP A 15 -0.25 -1.32 -10.06
CA ASP A 15 -1.59 -0.89 -9.68
C ASP A 15 -2.69 -1.75 -10.31
N ALA A 16 -3.74 -2.03 -9.52
CA ALA A 16 -4.92 -2.75 -9.96
C ALA A 16 -6.03 -1.76 -10.31
N ILE A 17 -6.42 -1.72 -11.60
CA ILE A 17 -7.48 -0.83 -12.10
C ILE A 17 -8.81 -1.58 -12.21
N PHE A 18 -9.85 -1.10 -11.53
CA PHE A 18 -11.17 -1.71 -11.45
C PHE A 18 -12.19 -0.92 -12.27
N PHE A 19 -12.68 -1.51 -13.35
CA PHE A 19 -13.61 -0.85 -14.28
C PHE A 19 -15.05 -0.94 -13.75
N PRO A 20 -15.98 -0.09 -14.24
CA PRO A 20 -17.39 -0.26 -13.95
C PRO A 20 -17.87 -1.69 -14.22
N GLY A 21 -18.57 -2.29 -13.26
CA GLY A 21 -19.07 -3.65 -13.33
C GLY A 21 -18.06 -4.73 -12.93
N ALA A 22 -16.85 -4.36 -12.48
CA ALA A 22 -15.90 -5.35 -11.98
C ALA A 22 -16.48 -6.11 -10.77
N ASN A 23 -16.26 -7.42 -10.76
CA ASN A 23 -16.50 -8.29 -9.61
C ASN A 23 -15.14 -8.84 -9.16
N ALA A 24 -14.51 -8.10 -8.25
CA ALA A 24 -13.14 -8.35 -7.85
C ALA A 24 -13.04 -8.72 -6.37
N ARG A 25 -12.20 -9.73 -6.09
CA ARG A 25 -11.84 -10.14 -4.74
C ARG A 25 -10.32 -10.27 -4.67
N LEU A 26 -9.71 -9.48 -3.80
CA LEU A 26 -8.28 -9.50 -3.53
C LEU A 26 -8.07 -9.99 -2.10
N PHE A 27 -7.12 -10.91 -1.96
CA PHE A 27 -6.72 -11.45 -0.67
C PHE A 27 -5.20 -11.55 -0.63
N THR A 28 -4.60 -10.72 0.20
CA THR A 28 -3.15 -10.64 0.36
C THR A 28 -2.82 -10.87 1.83
N THR A 29 -2.12 -11.96 2.12
CA THR A 29 -1.67 -12.29 3.49
C THR A 29 -0.17 -12.49 3.53
N PHE A 30 0.48 -11.82 4.48
CA PHE A 30 1.89 -12.00 4.81
C PHE A 30 2.01 -12.69 6.17
N HIS A 31 2.64 -13.86 6.19
CA HIS A 31 3.08 -14.52 7.41
C HIS A 31 4.57 -14.28 7.58
N LEU A 32 4.94 -13.61 8.66
CA LEU A 32 6.31 -13.18 8.96
C LEU A 32 6.82 -13.94 10.20
N CYS A 33 8.12 -14.16 10.26
CA CYS A 33 8.78 -14.38 11.55
C CYS A 33 9.16 -13.03 12.16
N ALA A 34 9.32 -12.94 13.49
CA ALA A 34 9.81 -11.71 14.14
C ALA A 34 11.16 -11.18 13.60
N SER A 35 11.96 -12.04 12.96
CA SER A 35 13.25 -11.71 12.33
C SER A 35 13.18 -11.44 10.83
N SER A 36 12.03 -11.64 10.19
CA SER A 36 11.83 -11.38 8.76
C SER A 36 11.61 -9.88 8.50
N ARG A 37 11.73 -9.48 7.25
CA ARG A 37 11.55 -8.09 6.81
C ARG A 37 10.56 -8.03 5.64
N LEU A 38 9.66 -7.07 5.69
CA LEU A 38 8.64 -6.83 4.69
C LEU A 38 8.68 -5.36 4.26
N LEU A 39 8.70 -5.14 2.96
CA LEU A 39 8.29 -3.88 2.34
C LEU A 39 7.26 -4.22 1.27
N ALA A 40 6.01 -3.83 1.48
CA ALA A 40 4.92 -4.18 0.61
C ALA A 40 4.05 -2.97 0.31
N TRP A 41 3.43 -2.93 -0.86
CA TRP A 41 2.40 -1.95 -1.15
C TRP A 41 1.21 -2.58 -1.87
N ASP A 42 0.09 -1.91 -1.87
CA ASP A 42 -1.09 -2.21 -2.68
C ASP A 42 -1.66 -0.87 -3.18
N LEU A 43 -1.89 -0.76 -4.49
CA LEU A 43 -2.41 0.46 -5.10
C LEU A 43 -3.61 0.10 -5.99
N LEU A 44 -4.78 0.58 -5.60
CA LEU A 44 -6.03 0.35 -6.29
C LEU A 44 -6.46 1.63 -7.02
N CYS A 45 -6.95 1.47 -8.25
CA CYS A 45 -7.55 2.54 -9.05
C CYS A 45 -9.01 2.19 -9.35
N LEU A 46 -9.93 3.04 -8.91
CA LEU A 46 -11.38 2.85 -8.98
C LEU A 46 -11.94 3.59 -10.20
N GLY A 47 -12.01 2.89 -11.32
CA GLY A 47 -12.41 3.41 -12.63
C GLY A 47 -11.21 3.73 -13.54
N ARG A 48 -11.42 4.63 -14.49
CA ARG A 48 -10.40 5.19 -15.39
C ARG A 48 -10.40 6.72 -15.27
N PRO A 49 -9.72 7.29 -14.26
CA PRO A 49 -9.75 8.73 -13.95
C PRO A 49 -9.31 9.62 -15.11
N VAL A 50 -8.35 9.16 -15.91
CA VAL A 50 -7.81 9.89 -17.08
C VAL A 50 -8.90 10.24 -18.11
N ILE A 51 -9.95 9.42 -18.22
CA ILE A 51 -11.09 9.66 -19.11
C ILE A 51 -12.38 10.00 -18.35
N GLY A 52 -12.29 10.27 -17.04
CA GLY A 52 -13.44 10.61 -16.20
C GLY A 52 -14.41 9.46 -15.92
N GLU A 53 -14.01 8.21 -16.13
CA GLU A 53 -14.86 7.06 -15.80
C GLU A 53 -14.61 6.65 -14.35
N THR A 54 -15.65 6.64 -13.52
CA THR A 54 -15.57 6.21 -12.11
C THR A 54 -16.02 4.75 -11.95
N PHE A 55 -15.61 4.08 -10.88
CA PHE A 55 -16.18 2.78 -10.51
C PHE A 55 -17.65 2.93 -10.09
N SER A 56 -18.56 2.95 -11.07
CA SER A 56 -19.98 3.34 -10.87
C SER A 56 -20.91 2.20 -10.46
N HIS A 57 -20.49 0.94 -10.62
CA HIS A 57 -21.24 -0.25 -10.25
C HIS A 57 -20.31 -1.46 -10.15
N GLY A 58 -20.78 -2.56 -9.58
CA GLY A 58 -20.00 -3.79 -9.36
C GLY A 58 -19.63 -3.99 -7.89
N THR A 59 -18.70 -4.90 -7.62
CA THR A 59 -18.26 -5.24 -6.26
C THR A 59 -16.75 -5.39 -6.20
N LEU A 60 -16.12 -4.69 -5.25
CA LEU A 60 -14.71 -4.86 -4.89
C LEU A 60 -14.61 -5.26 -3.42
N SER A 61 -13.92 -6.37 -3.17
CA SER A 61 -13.54 -6.83 -1.83
C SER A 61 -12.03 -6.96 -1.75
N ASN A 62 -11.34 -6.03 -1.11
CA ASN A 62 -9.92 -6.16 -0.77
C ASN A 62 -9.75 -6.57 0.68
N ARG A 63 -8.86 -7.55 0.94
CA ARG A 63 -8.46 -7.98 2.27
C ARG A 63 -6.95 -8.12 2.32
N LEU A 64 -6.34 -7.39 3.25
CA LEU A 64 -4.90 -7.31 3.44
C LEU A 64 -4.57 -7.68 4.88
N GLU A 65 -3.65 -8.62 5.07
CA GLU A 65 -3.30 -9.14 6.38
C GLU A 65 -1.80 -9.29 6.58
N VAL A 66 -1.36 -9.01 7.81
CA VAL A 66 0.00 -9.25 8.29
C VAL A 66 -0.10 -10.03 9.58
N TRP A 67 0.60 -11.16 9.63
CA TRP A 67 0.73 -12.03 10.79
C TRP A 67 2.22 -12.14 11.14
N VAL A 68 2.57 -12.04 12.43
CA VAL A 68 3.94 -12.21 12.93
C VAL A 68 3.93 -13.34 13.94
N ASP A 69 4.72 -14.38 13.72
CA ASP A 69 4.80 -15.56 14.59
C ASP A 69 3.39 -16.13 14.93
N ASP A 70 2.55 -16.25 13.89
CA ASP A 70 1.15 -16.70 13.93
C ASP A 70 0.16 -15.81 14.70
N GLU A 71 0.58 -14.63 15.16
CA GLU A 71 -0.29 -13.63 15.76
C GLU A 71 -0.68 -12.53 14.75
N PRO A 72 -1.96 -12.10 14.70
CA PRO A 72 -2.40 -11.08 13.75
C PRO A 72 -1.90 -9.70 14.17
N LEU A 73 -1.14 -9.05 13.29
CA LEU A 73 -0.64 -7.69 13.50
C LEU A 73 -1.45 -6.64 12.71
N LEU A 74 -1.99 -7.04 11.55
CA LEU A 74 -2.91 -6.22 10.76
C LEU A 74 -3.95 -7.10 10.09
N VAL A 75 -5.21 -6.69 10.17
CA VAL A 75 -6.30 -7.20 9.33
C VAL A 75 -7.09 -6.01 8.80
N GLU A 76 -6.94 -5.73 7.51
CA GLU A 76 -7.61 -4.64 6.81
C GLU A 76 -8.60 -5.18 5.77
N ARG A 77 -9.74 -4.51 5.64
CA ARG A 77 -10.77 -4.83 4.66
C ARG A 77 -11.33 -3.57 4.03
N LEU A 78 -11.37 -3.54 2.70
CA LEU A 78 -12.10 -2.56 1.91
C LEU A 78 -13.21 -3.29 1.15
N GLN A 79 -14.44 -2.80 1.27
CA GLN A 79 -15.60 -3.33 0.57
C GLN A 79 -16.30 -2.17 -0.13
N LEU A 80 -16.36 -2.22 -1.46
CA LEU A 80 -17.07 -1.25 -2.29
C LEU A 80 -18.11 -2.01 -3.11
N GLN A 81 -19.33 -1.48 -3.17
CA GLN A 81 -20.46 -2.11 -3.87
C GLN A 81 -21.32 -1.02 -4.49
N GLU A 82 -21.95 -1.31 -5.62
CA GLU A 82 -22.92 -0.41 -6.29
C GLU A 82 -22.35 1.00 -6.57
N GLY A 83 -21.03 1.10 -6.75
CA GLY A 83 -20.35 2.37 -6.98
C GLY A 83 -20.34 3.34 -5.79
N GLU A 84 -20.64 2.87 -4.58
CA GLU A 84 -20.54 3.68 -3.37
C GLU A 84 -19.06 3.85 -2.97
N LEU A 85 -18.58 5.10 -2.98
CA LEU A 85 -17.18 5.46 -2.78
C LEU A 85 -16.95 6.40 -1.58
N SER A 86 -17.96 6.65 -0.74
CA SER A 86 -17.81 7.60 0.38
C SER A 86 -16.74 7.16 1.37
N SER A 87 -16.57 5.84 1.57
CA SER A 87 -15.54 5.26 2.44
C SER A 87 -14.10 5.58 2.00
N VAL A 88 -13.91 5.93 0.73
CA VAL A 88 -12.63 6.36 0.14
C VAL A 88 -12.68 7.83 -0.29
N ALA A 89 -13.58 8.61 0.31
CA ALA A 89 -13.76 10.04 0.07
C ALA A 89 -13.89 10.39 -1.43
N GLU A 90 -14.58 9.52 -2.19
CA GLU A 90 -14.77 9.65 -3.64
C GLU A 90 -13.46 9.73 -4.45
N ARG A 91 -12.33 9.36 -3.85
CA ARG A 91 -11.02 9.36 -4.52
C ARG A 91 -10.82 8.07 -5.31
N PRO A 92 -10.34 8.16 -6.56
CA PRO A 92 -10.14 6.98 -7.38
C PRO A 92 -8.91 6.16 -6.97
N TRP A 93 -7.88 6.77 -6.37
CA TRP A 93 -6.68 6.06 -5.96
C TRP A 93 -6.70 5.76 -4.46
N VAL A 94 -6.51 4.49 -4.12
CA VAL A 94 -6.42 4.00 -2.74
C VAL A 94 -5.10 3.26 -2.59
N GLY A 95 -4.21 3.78 -1.76
CA GLY A 95 -2.88 3.22 -1.56
C GLY A 95 -2.65 2.79 -0.12
N THR A 96 -2.09 1.58 0.04
CA THR A 96 -1.58 1.08 1.31
C THR A 96 -0.11 0.69 1.14
N LEU A 97 0.75 1.07 2.08
CA LEU A 97 2.14 0.59 2.15
C LEU A 97 2.45 0.07 3.55
N LEU A 98 3.18 -1.03 3.62
CA LEU A 98 3.53 -1.77 4.82
C LEU A 98 5.04 -1.93 4.90
N CYS A 99 5.59 -1.67 6.09
CA CYS A 99 7.01 -1.85 6.38
C CYS A 99 7.18 -2.51 7.75
N TYR A 100 7.94 -3.61 7.78
CA TYR A 100 8.22 -4.35 9.01
C TYR A 100 9.66 -4.92 8.99
N PRO A 101 10.41 -4.85 10.09
CA PRO A 101 10.14 -4.01 11.26
C PRO A 101 10.43 -2.53 10.95
N ALA A 102 9.75 -1.64 11.65
CA ALA A 102 9.93 -0.20 11.57
C ALA A 102 10.11 0.44 12.96
N THR A 103 10.61 1.67 12.98
CA THR A 103 10.89 2.47 14.19
C THR A 103 10.22 3.84 14.08
N ASP A 104 10.13 4.58 15.19
CA ASP A 104 9.59 5.94 15.20
C ASP A 104 10.37 6.88 14.27
N ALA A 105 11.70 6.73 14.17
CA ALA A 105 12.51 7.51 13.23
C ALA A 105 12.13 7.25 11.77
N LEU A 106 11.75 6.01 11.42
CA LEU A 106 11.22 5.70 10.08
C LEU A 106 9.82 6.27 9.90
N LEU A 107 8.98 6.23 10.94
CA LEU A 107 7.65 6.83 10.91
C LEU A 107 7.70 8.32 10.59
N ASP A 108 8.58 9.07 11.25
CA ASP A 108 8.71 10.51 11.05
C ASP A 108 9.18 10.84 9.63
N GLY A 109 10.22 10.16 9.14
CA GLY A 109 10.69 10.37 7.76
C GLY A 109 9.65 9.99 6.70
N VAL A 110 8.82 8.98 6.97
CA VAL A 110 7.69 8.64 6.10
C VAL A 110 6.63 9.73 6.12
N ARG A 111 6.28 10.30 7.29
CA ARG A 111 5.30 11.39 7.38
C ARG A 111 5.73 12.62 6.59
N ASP A 112 7.01 12.95 6.61
CA ASP A 112 7.56 14.04 5.78
C ASP A 112 7.39 13.75 4.28
N ALA A 113 7.67 12.52 3.84
CA ALA A 113 7.49 12.10 2.45
C ALA A 113 6.02 12.08 1.99
N LEU A 114 5.05 11.98 2.92
CA LEU A 114 3.62 12.01 2.63
C LEU A 114 3.05 13.42 2.48
N ALA A 115 3.78 14.47 2.85
CA ALA A 115 3.31 15.85 2.78
C ALA A 115 2.64 16.26 1.44
N PRO A 116 3.12 15.82 0.26
CA PRO A 116 2.49 16.16 -1.02
C PRO A 116 1.06 15.62 -1.23
N LEU A 117 0.63 14.60 -0.48
CA LEU A 117 -0.73 14.04 -0.56
C LEU A 117 -1.74 14.80 0.32
N GLY A 118 -1.26 15.70 1.19
CA GLY A 118 -2.11 16.53 2.03
C GLY A 118 -2.95 15.74 3.04
N LEU A 119 -4.21 16.13 3.19
CA LEU A 119 -5.10 15.65 4.26
C LEU A 119 -5.50 14.18 4.14
N TYR A 120 -5.36 13.59 2.95
CA TYR A 120 -5.78 12.22 2.69
C TYR A 120 -4.65 11.21 2.77
N ALA A 121 -3.55 11.53 3.44
CA ALA A 121 -2.47 10.59 3.70
C ALA A 121 -2.09 10.55 5.18
N GLY A 122 -1.68 9.39 5.66
CA GLY A 122 -1.22 9.20 7.02
C GLY A 122 -0.34 7.98 7.18
N ALA A 123 0.54 8.03 8.19
CA ALA A 123 1.36 6.91 8.62
C ALA A 123 1.22 6.68 10.12
N SER A 124 1.15 5.41 10.51
CA SER A 124 1.09 4.94 11.89
C SER A 124 2.07 3.78 12.11
N LEU A 125 2.55 3.63 13.34
CA LEU A 125 3.40 2.53 13.77
C LEU A 125 2.69 1.75 14.89
N THR A 126 2.50 0.45 14.70
CA THR A 126 1.91 -0.47 15.70
C THR A 126 2.79 -1.70 15.79
N ASP A 127 3.34 -2.02 16.97
CA ASP A 127 4.19 -3.18 17.23
C ASP A 127 5.24 -3.47 16.14
N ARG A 128 5.92 -2.42 15.69
CA ARG A 128 6.95 -2.39 14.63
C ARG A 128 6.42 -2.54 13.20
N LEU A 129 5.11 -2.62 12.96
CA LEU A 129 4.53 -2.49 11.63
C LEU A 129 4.23 -1.02 11.34
N LEU A 130 4.98 -0.42 10.43
CA LEU A 130 4.65 0.88 9.87
C LEU A 130 3.64 0.67 8.75
N THR A 131 2.50 1.33 8.87
CA THR A 131 1.44 1.34 7.88
C THR A 131 1.21 2.74 7.36
N VAL A 132 1.20 2.88 6.04
CA VAL A 132 0.90 4.11 5.31
C VAL A 132 -0.41 3.89 4.57
N ARG A 133 -1.31 4.86 4.65
CA ARG A 133 -2.54 4.88 3.86
C ARG A 133 -2.68 6.23 3.20
N PHE A 134 -3.14 6.23 1.95
CA PHE A 134 -3.51 7.46 1.29
C PHE A 134 -4.63 7.30 0.28
N LEU A 135 -5.28 8.43 -0.01
CA LEU A 135 -6.24 8.59 -1.10
C LEU A 135 -5.81 9.74 -2.02
N SER A 136 -6.08 9.64 -3.31
CA SER A 136 -5.72 10.67 -4.27
C SER A 136 -6.57 10.66 -5.55
N ASP A 137 -6.59 11.78 -6.27
CA ASP A 137 -7.10 11.87 -7.64
C ASP A 137 -5.99 11.70 -8.69
N ASP A 138 -4.72 11.80 -8.30
CA ASP A 138 -3.59 11.96 -9.21
C ASP A 138 -2.63 10.78 -9.12
N ASN A 139 -2.52 10.02 -10.22
CA ASN A 139 -1.66 8.84 -10.28
C ASN A 139 -0.17 9.18 -10.19
N LEU A 140 0.27 10.33 -10.72
CA LEU A 140 1.66 10.75 -10.72
C LEU A 140 2.10 11.10 -9.30
N ILE A 141 1.23 11.76 -8.53
CA ILE A 141 1.49 12.03 -7.12
C ILE A 141 1.56 10.72 -6.33
N CYS A 142 0.64 9.78 -6.55
CA CYS A 142 0.65 8.47 -5.90
C CYS A 142 1.97 7.72 -6.15
N GLN A 143 2.32 7.54 -7.44
CA GLN A 143 3.53 6.82 -7.84
C GLN A 143 4.80 7.49 -7.32
N ARG A 144 4.87 8.83 -7.37
CA ARG A 144 6.00 9.58 -6.81
C ARG A 144 6.13 9.32 -5.32
N VAL A 145 5.07 9.53 -4.54
CA VAL A 145 5.15 9.39 -3.09
C VAL A 145 5.45 7.96 -2.68
N MET A 146 4.82 6.96 -3.30
CA MET A 146 5.12 5.56 -3.03
C MET A 146 6.57 5.21 -3.33
N ARG A 147 7.12 5.71 -4.44
CA ARG A 147 8.54 5.55 -4.78
C ARG A 147 9.45 6.24 -3.77
N ASP A 148 9.14 7.47 -3.37
CA ASP A 148 9.97 8.24 -2.44
C ASP A 148 9.98 7.58 -1.05
N VAL A 149 8.82 7.11 -0.58
CA VAL A 149 8.69 6.32 0.65
C VAL A 149 9.48 5.01 0.55
N TRP A 150 9.36 4.29 -0.57
CA TRP A 150 10.13 3.06 -0.80
C TRP A 150 11.64 3.33 -0.81
N GLN A 151 12.10 4.38 -1.50
CA GLN A 151 13.51 4.77 -1.55
C GLN A 151 14.05 5.11 -0.17
N PHE A 152 13.26 5.81 0.65
CA PHE A 152 13.60 6.14 2.03
C PHE A 152 13.69 4.88 2.90
N LEU A 153 12.70 3.99 2.86
CA LEU A 153 12.62 2.83 3.75
C LEU A 153 13.60 1.70 3.39
N ARG A 154 13.83 1.46 2.10
CA ARG A 154 14.54 0.28 1.60
C ARG A 154 15.95 0.09 2.15
N PRO A 155 16.81 1.12 2.27
CA PRO A 155 18.14 0.97 2.86
C PRO A 155 18.11 0.44 4.29
N HIS A 156 17.11 0.85 5.08
CA HIS A 156 16.97 0.42 6.46
C HIS A 156 16.56 -1.04 6.59
N LEU A 157 15.86 -1.60 5.61
CA LEU A 157 15.48 -3.02 5.60
C LEU A 157 16.52 -3.92 4.95
N THR A 158 17.17 -3.45 3.88
CA THR A 158 18.01 -4.30 3.02
C THR A 158 19.50 -4.06 3.18
N GLY A 159 19.91 -2.95 3.79
CA GLY A 159 21.30 -2.47 3.78
C GLY A 159 21.81 -2.06 2.40
N LYS A 160 20.92 -1.94 1.40
CA LYS A 160 21.28 -1.62 0.01
C LYS A 160 20.69 -0.28 -0.40
N SER A 161 21.48 0.52 -1.12
CA SER A 161 20.98 1.73 -1.77
C SER A 161 19.81 1.40 -2.71
N PRO A 162 18.78 2.27 -2.79
CA PRO A 162 17.64 2.03 -3.64
C PRO A 162 18.05 2.29 -5.09
N VAL A 163 17.89 1.28 -5.96
CA VAL A 163 18.04 1.43 -7.41
C VAL A 163 16.67 1.23 -8.00
N LEU A 164 16.16 2.25 -8.69
CA LEU A 164 14.81 2.21 -9.24
C LEU A 164 14.65 1.02 -10.20
N PRO A 165 13.64 0.16 -9.99
CA PRO A 165 13.31 -0.89 -10.94
C PRO A 165 13.02 -0.28 -12.32
N ARG A 166 13.61 -0.86 -13.38
CA ARG A 166 13.37 -0.38 -14.76
C ARG A 166 11.89 -0.39 -15.14
N ILE A 167 11.12 -1.32 -14.60
CA ILE A 167 9.66 -1.44 -14.81
C ILE A 167 8.86 -0.23 -14.30
N TRP A 168 9.47 0.67 -13.52
CA TRP A 168 8.84 1.92 -13.09
C TRP A 168 9.21 3.12 -13.98
N LEU A 169 10.02 2.90 -15.01
CA LEU A 169 10.45 3.91 -15.99
C LEU A 169 9.75 3.76 -17.35
N THR A 170 8.92 2.73 -17.49
CA THR A 170 8.11 2.43 -18.69
C THR A 170 6.68 2.87 -18.46
#